data_AF-F3QJL9-F1
#
_entry.id   AF-F3QJL9-F1
#
_cell.length_a   1.000
_cell.length_b   1.000
_cell.length_c   1.000
_cell.angle_alpha   90.00
_cell.angle_beta   90.00
_cell.angle_gamma   90.00
#
_symmetry.space_group_name_H-M   'P 1'
#
loop_
_entity.id
_entity.type
_entity.pdbx_description
1 polymer ?
#
loop_
_entity_poly.entity_id
_entity_poly.type
_entity_poly.pdbx_seq_one_letter_code
_entity_poly.pdbx_strand_id
1 'polypeptide(L)'
;MKNYTSPEERSIQLQTVLSCIKKSKSKRKPIPYGYLKTAFELLLSLDNRKGLKEFFEKNSTDRDLRERMVKWCLEHKEEDYAQKILLEDVRNGGSIRSSDELNKILRRKNETDLLKEELLRRVQDNLKLEFTFFSELRELLPEAQWKSVVEEYISQTGSYRSLRMKLCGEIGEENKIKEIIEKQVENFAGSFCDKYSSVDIASQLALAEKLLKKTDPEYAKNLGKQMVKTLLRNPWKRGGYEALRQIINGFLSASETKEFLEELVKTYPTRQAMREEFGCRRSERTRR
;
A
#
# COMPACT_ATOMS: atom_id res chain seq x y z
N MET A 1 22.41 -31.93 -7.27
CA MET A 1 21.72 -32.61 -8.40
C MET A 1 22.71 -32.68 -9.56
N LYS A 2 22.90 -33.84 -10.21
CA LYS A 2 23.79 -33.96 -11.37
C LYS A 2 23.29 -33.02 -12.47
N ASN A 3 24.17 -32.18 -13.03
CA ASN A 3 23.85 -31.32 -14.17
C ASN A 3 23.79 -32.20 -15.44
N TYR A 4 22.62 -32.75 -15.74
CA TYR A 4 22.36 -33.51 -16.96
C TYR A 4 22.45 -32.59 -18.17
N THR A 5 23.34 -32.93 -19.08
CA THR A 5 23.82 -32.01 -20.13
C THR A 5 23.14 -32.25 -21.48
N SER A 6 22.64 -33.47 -21.75
CA SER A 6 21.98 -33.77 -23.04
C SER A 6 20.44 -33.69 -22.99
N PRO A 7 19.77 -33.36 -24.11
CA PRO A 7 18.31 -33.43 -24.23
C PRO A 7 17.73 -34.82 -23.94
N GLU A 8 18.42 -35.90 -24.29
CA GLU A 8 17.97 -37.29 -24.06
C GLU A 8 17.93 -37.62 -22.57
N GLU A 9 18.97 -37.26 -21.82
CA GLU A 9 19.02 -37.44 -20.36
C GLU A 9 17.87 -36.69 -19.68
N ARG A 10 17.61 -35.45 -20.12
CA ARG A 10 16.50 -34.62 -19.62
C ARG A 10 15.15 -35.22 -19.96
N SER A 11 14.99 -35.82 -21.13
CA SER A 11 13.76 -36.52 -21.54
C SER A 11 13.50 -37.76 -20.68
N ILE A 12 14.52 -38.59 -20.43
CA ILE A 12 14.43 -39.76 -19.54
C ILE A 12 14.06 -39.32 -18.12
N GLN A 13 14.70 -38.25 -17.63
CA GLN A 13 14.40 -37.67 -16.32
C GLN A 13 12.95 -37.17 -16.26
N LEU A 14 12.47 -36.47 -17.29
CA LEU A 14 11.11 -35.97 -17.36
C LEU A 14 10.11 -37.13 -17.27
N GLN A 15 10.31 -38.21 -18.04
CA GLN A 15 9.45 -39.40 -17.97
C GLN A 15 9.45 -40.02 -16.57
N THR A 16 10.61 -40.11 -15.93
CA THR A 16 10.73 -40.61 -14.56
C THR A 16 9.92 -39.76 -13.58
N VAL A 17 10.07 -38.43 -13.63
CA VAL A 17 9.34 -37.50 -12.74
C VAL A 17 7.83 -37.56 -13.00
N LEU A 18 7.39 -37.56 -14.27
CA LEU A 18 5.98 -37.67 -14.64
C LEU A 18 5.35 -38.99 -14.17
N SER A 19 6.09 -40.10 -14.23
CA SER A 19 5.63 -41.40 -13.74
C SER A 19 5.41 -41.39 -12.22
N CYS A 20 6.30 -40.74 -11.46
CA CYS A 20 6.16 -40.58 -10.03
C CYS A 20 4.95 -39.71 -9.66
N ILE A 21 4.75 -38.58 -10.36
CA ILE A 21 3.57 -37.72 -10.17
C ILE A 21 2.28 -38.52 -10.43
N LYS A 22 2.22 -39.28 -11.54
CA LYS A 22 1.08 -40.12 -11.89
C LYS A 22 0.80 -41.17 -10.81
N LYS A 23 1.85 -41.83 -10.28
CA LYS A 23 1.75 -42.84 -9.22
C LYS A 23 1.27 -42.26 -7.89
N SER A 24 1.69 -41.04 -7.55
CA SER A 24 1.17 -40.36 -6.35
C SER A 24 -0.31 -40.03 -6.49
N LYS A 25 -0.72 -39.48 -7.64
CA LYS A 25 -2.13 -39.17 -7.92
C LYS A 25 -3.03 -40.41 -7.90
N SER A 26 -2.61 -41.50 -8.55
CA SER A 26 -3.41 -42.74 -8.55
C SER A 26 -3.60 -43.32 -7.15
N LYS A 27 -2.62 -43.13 -6.26
CA LYS A 27 -2.70 -43.52 -4.86
C LYS A 27 -3.35 -42.48 -3.95
N ARG A 28 -3.86 -41.36 -4.51
CA ARG A 28 -4.39 -40.20 -3.76
C ARG A 28 -3.42 -39.69 -2.69
N LYS A 29 -2.12 -39.81 -2.94
CA LYS A 29 -1.05 -39.31 -2.05
C LYS A 29 -0.61 -37.91 -2.49
N PRO A 30 -0.14 -37.07 -1.55
CA PRO A 30 0.51 -35.82 -1.90
C PRO A 30 1.63 -36.05 -2.92
N ILE A 31 1.73 -35.15 -3.90
CA ILE A 31 2.83 -35.17 -4.85
C ILE A 31 4.10 -34.76 -4.09
N PRO A 32 5.22 -35.52 -4.20
CA PRO A 32 6.44 -35.18 -3.50
C PRO A 32 6.93 -33.77 -3.84
N TYR A 33 7.43 -33.08 -2.82
CA TYR A 33 7.88 -31.69 -2.95
C TYR A 33 8.90 -31.54 -4.08
N GLY A 34 8.72 -30.50 -4.91
CA GLY A 34 9.63 -30.16 -6.01
C GLY A 34 9.45 -30.98 -7.29
N TYR A 35 8.64 -32.06 -7.31
CA TYR A 35 8.45 -32.85 -8.55
C TYR A 35 7.75 -32.05 -9.65
N LEU A 36 6.74 -31.26 -9.29
CA LEU A 36 6.05 -30.38 -10.25
C LEU A 36 7.00 -29.31 -10.81
N LYS A 37 7.81 -28.72 -9.94
CA LYS A 37 8.87 -27.77 -10.33
C LYS A 37 9.87 -28.41 -11.30
N THR A 38 10.40 -29.59 -10.97
CA THR A 38 11.38 -30.29 -11.81
C THR A 38 10.79 -30.66 -13.16
N ALA A 39 9.56 -31.16 -13.20
CA ALA A 39 8.88 -31.47 -14.47
C ALA A 39 8.70 -30.20 -15.33
N PHE A 40 8.28 -29.09 -14.71
CA PHE A 40 8.16 -27.80 -15.39
C PHE A 40 9.50 -27.32 -15.97
N GLU A 41 10.57 -27.32 -15.17
CA GLU A 41 11.92 -26.89 -15.59
C GLU A 41 12.48 -27.79 -16.71
N LEU A 42 12.23 -29.10 -16.65
CA LEU A 42 12.62 -30.03 -17.71
C LEU A 42 11.86 -29.77 -19.01
N LEU A 43 10.54 -29.55 -18.95
CA LEU A 43 9.71 -29.22 -20.11
C LEU A 43 10.19 -27.92 -20.78
N LEU A 44 10.57 -26.91 -20.00
CA LEU A 44 11.18 -25.68 -20.50
C LEU A 44 12.53 -25.94 -21.18
N SER A 45 13.40 -26.72 -20.54
CA SER A 45 14.74 -27.01 -21.07
C SER A 45 14.75 -27.82 -22.37
N LEU A 46 13.61 -28.46 -22.68
CA LEU A 46 13.37 -29.25 -23.90
C LEU A 46 12.58 -28.47 -24.97
N ASP A 47 12.29 -27.19 -24.73
CA ASP A 47 11.41 -26.33 -25.56
C ASP A 47 10.06 -26.99 -25.92
N ASN A 48 9.54 -27.84 -25.02
CA ASN A 48 8.29 -28.57 -25.25
C ASN A 48 7.09 -27.75 -24.75
N ARG A 49 6.75 -26.68 -25.47
CA ARG A 49 5.66 -25.74 -25.09
C ARG A 49 4.30 -26.42 -24.99
N LYS A 50 3.98 -27.31 -25.93
CA LYS A 50 2.71 -28.06 -25.91
C LYS A 50 2.63 -28.96 -24.67
N GLY A 51 3.70 -29.71 -24.39
CA GLY A 51 3.80 -30.55 -23.20
C GLY A 51 3.75 -29.75 -21.91
N LEU A 52 4.30 -28.54 -21.88
CA LEU A 52 4.21 -27.62 -20.75
C LEU A 52 2.77 -27.24 -20.42
N LYS A 53 1.98 -26.83 -21.44
CA LYS A 53 0.57 -26.45 -21.26
C LYS A 53 -0.27 -27.65 -20.80
N GLU A 54 -0.13 -28.81 -21.45
CA GLU A 54 -0.83 -30.03 -21.04
C GLU A 54 -0.45 -30.48 -19.62
N PHE A 55 0.82 -30.30 -19.25
CA PHE A 55 1.30 -30.58 -17.90
C PHE A 55 0.68 -29.62 -16.88
N PHE A 56 0.64 -28.33 -17.18
CA PHE A 56 0.02 -27.33 -16.34
C PHE A 56 -1.46 -27.63 -16.11
N GLU A 57 -2.24 -27.86 -17.17
CA GLU A 57 -3.69 -28.13 -17.08
C GLU A 57 -4.01 -29.32 -16.18
N LYS A 58 -3.19 -30.38 -16.23
CA LYS A 58 -3.35 -31.56 -15.37
C LYS A 58 -3.01 -31.31 -13.91
N ASN A 59 -2.31 -30.22 -13.58
CA ASN A 59 -1.75 -29.93 -12.27
C ASN A 59 -2.09 -28.51 -11.79
N SER A 60 -3.08 -27.86 -12.41
CA SER A 60 -3.37 -26.43 -12.24
C SER A 60 -3.90 -26.04 -10.87
N THR A 61 -4.13 -27.00 -9.96
CA THR A 61 -4.50 -26.75 -8.57
C THR A 61 -3.31 -26.38 -7.70
N ASP A 62 -2.08 -26.65 -8.16
CA ASP A 62 -0.86 -26.34 -7.40
C ASP A 62 -0.48 -24.86 -7.54
N ARG A 63 -0.45 -24.15 -6.41
CA ARG A 63 -0.20 -22.69 -6.38
C ARG A 63 1.16 -22.31 -6.96
N ASP A 64 2.22 -23.01 -6.57
CA ASP A 64 3.58 -22.69 -7.02
C ASP A 64 3.72 -22.90 -8.53
N LEU A 65 3.06 -23.92 -9.07
CA LEU A 65 3.02 -24.20 -10.50
C LEU A 65 2.24 -23.11 -11.26
N ARG A 66 1.12 -22.61 -10.72
CA ARG A 66 0.39 -21.48 -11.31
C ARG A 66 1.23 -20.22 -11.38
N GLU A 67 1.91 -19.84 -10.29
CA GLU A 67 2.81 -18.67 -10.28
C GLU A 67 3.94 -18.82 -11.32
N ARG A 68 4.50 -20.03 -11.46
CA ARG A 68 5.52 -20.34 -12.49
C ARG A 68 4.97 -20.25 -13.91
N MET A 69 3.77 -20.78 -14.13
CA MET A 69 3.13 -20.75 -15.45
C MET A 69 2.83 -19.31 -15.86
N VAL A 70 2.26 -18.48 -14.97
CA VAL A 70 2.00 -17.06 -15.24
C VAL A 70 3.30 -16.35 -15.60
N LYS A 71 4.37 -16.54 -14.81
CA LYS A 71 5.67 -15.93 -15.09
C LYS A 71 6.19 -16.33 -16.48
N TRP A 72 6.16 -17.62 -16.81
CA TRP A 72 6.59 -18.10 -18.12
C TRP A 72 5.75 -17.50 -19.26
N CYS A 73 4.42 -17.44 -19.09
CA CYS A 73 3.52 -16.84 -20.08
C CYS A 73 3.87 -15.37 -20.34
N LEU A 74 4.10 -14.58 -19.28
CA LEU A 74 4.50 -13.18 -19.40
C LEU A 74 5.85 -13.00 -20.11
N GLU A 75 6.84 -13.85 -19.81
CA GLU A 75 8.15 -13.84 -20.48
C GLU A 75 8.05 -14.17 -21.99
N HIS A 76 7.06 -14.98 -22.37
CA HIS A 76 6.87 -15.44 -23.76
C HIS A 76 5.73 -14.70 -24.48
N LYS A 77 5.24 -13.59 -23.91
CA LYS A 77 4.14 -12.77 -24.45
C LYS A 77 2.83 -13.55 -24.67
N GLU A 78 2.60 -14.62 -23.91
CA GLU A 78 1.34 -15.36 -23.89
C GLU A 78 0.34 -14.75 -22.88
N GLU A 79 0.02 -13.46 -23.06
CA GLU A 79 -0.78 -12.71 -22.09
C GLU A 79 -2.21 -13.25 -21.92
N ASP A 80 -2.85 -13.74 -22.99
CA ASP A 80 -4.19 -14.31 -22.94
C ASP A 80 -4.26 -15.52 -22.00
N TYR A 81 -3.23 -16.37 -22.03
CA TYR A 81 -3.16 -17.55 -21.18
C TYR A 81 -2.84 -17.16 -19.74
N ALA A 82 -1.92 -16.21 -19.54
CA ALA A 82 -1.65 -15.65 -18.22
C ALA A 82 -2.91 -15.04 -17.59
N GLN A 83 -3.66 -14.26 -18.36
CA GLN A 83 -4.91 -13.62 -17.91
C GLN A 83 -5.94 -14.67 -17.47
N LYS A 84 -6.12 -15.75 -18.23
CA LYS A 84 -7.05 -16.83 -17.86
C LYS A 84 -6.71 -17.43 -16.50
N ILE A 85 -5.42 -17.75 -16.28
CA ILE A 85 -4.94 -18.30 -15.01
C ILE A 85 -5.20 -17.31 -13.87
N LEU A 86 -4.87 -16.03 -14.08
CA LEU A 86 -5.02 -14.99 -13.06
C LEU A 86 -6.48 -14.68 -12.72
N LEU A 87 -7.39 -14.68 -13.70
CA LEU A 87 -8.83 -14.53 -13.45
C LEU A 87 -9.36 -15.67 -12.57
N GLU A 88 -8.97 -16.91 -12.86
CA GLU A 88 -9.29 -18.05 -12.01
C GLU A 88 -8.69 -17.92 -10.61
N ASP A 89 -7.44 -17.46 -10.48
CA ASP A 89 -6.81 -17.25 -9.17
C ASP A 89 -7.63 -16.29 -8.34
N VAL A 90 -7.93 -15.14 -8.91
CA VAL A 90 -8.56 -14.04 -8.18
C VAL A 90 -10.00 -14.39 -7.78
N ARG A 91 -10.75 -15.08 -8.64
CA ARG A 91 -12.08 -15.61 -8.31
C ARG A 91 -12.07 -16.62 -7.15
N ASN A 92 -10.96 -17.30 -6.92
CA ASN A 92 -10.79 -18.29 -5.86
C ASN A 92 -10.08 -17.73 -4.61
N GLY A 93 -10.13 -16.41 -4.39
CA GLY A 93 -9.46 -15.77 -3.25
C GLY A 93 -7.94 -15.66 -3.42
N GLY A 94 -7.50 -15.52 -4.68
CA GLY A 94 -6.09 -15.40 -5.05
C GLY A 94 -5.36 -14.23 -4.37
N SER A 95 -4.04 -14.27 -4.43
CA SER A 95 -3.19 -13.29 -3.74
C SER A 95 -3.30 -11.88 -4.33
N ILE A 96 -2.95 -10.87 -3.52
CA ILE A 96 -2.78 -9.48 -3.99
C ILE A 96 -1.84 -9.42 -5.20
N ARG A 97 -0.79 -10.25 -5.21
CA ARG A 97 0.16 -10.32 -6.32
C ARG A 97 -0.49 -10.80 -7.62
N SER A 98 -1.33 -11.83 -7.56
CA SER A 98 -2.08 -12.33 -8.73
C SER A 98 -2.97 -11.24 -9.31
N SER A 99 -3.66 -10.52 -8.43
CA SER A 99 -4.53 -9.42 -8.84
C SER A 99 -3.73 -8.21 -9.38
N ASP A 100 -2.55 -7.88 -8.83
CA ASP A 100 -1.70 -6.80 -9.36
C ASP A 100 -1.24 -7.12 -10.79
N GLU A 101 -0.85 -8.37 -11.06
CA GLU A 101 -0.47 -8.80 -12.41
C GLU A 101 -1.69 -8.83 -13.35
N LEU A 102 -2.85 -9.27 -12.87
CA LEU A 102 -4.09 -9.23 -13.64
C LEU A 102 -4.41 -7.80 -14.09
N ASN A 103 -4.42 -6.84 -13.17
CA ASN A 103 -4.70 -5.44 -13.47
C ASN A 103 -3.74 -4.85 -14.51
N LYS A 104 -2.45 -5.24 -14.49
CA LYS A 104 -1.49 -4.82 -15.53
C LYS A 104 -1.88 -5.35 -16.91
N ILE A 105 -2.25 -6.63 -17.02
CA ILE A 105 -2.65 -7.24 -18.30
C ILE A 105 -3.94 -6.59 -18.80
N LEU A 106 -4.96 -6.47 -17.94
CA LEU A 106 -6.26 -5.90 -18.32
C LEU A 106 -6.11 -4.45 -18.83
N ARG A 107 -5.26 -3.64 -18.19
CA ARG A 107 -4.93 -2.29 -18.69
C ARG A 107 -4.24 -2.30 -20.05
N ARG A 108 -3.24 -3.18 -20.25
CA ARG A 108 -2.53 -3.28 -21.54
C ARG A 108 -3.46 -3.70 -22.69
N LYS A 109 -4.41 -4.60 -22.39
CA LYS A 109 -5.39 -5.10 -23.36
C LYS A 109 -6.64 -4.23 -23.48
N ASN A 110 -6.75 -3.15 -22.70
CA ASN A 110 -7.91 -2.29 -22.63
C ASN A 110 -9.22 -3.03 -22.32
N GLU A 111 -9.15 -4.05 -21.46
CA GLU A 111 -10.30 -4.85 -21.03
C GLU A 111 -11.00 -4.19 -19.83
N THR A 112 -11.70 -3.10 -20.10
CA THR A 112 -12.28 -2.20 -19.10
C THR A 112 -13.32 -2.86 -18.20
N ASP A 113 -14.12 -3.79 -18.73
CA ASP A 113 -15.16 -4.46 -17.94
C ASP A 113 -14.59 -5.40 -16.88
N LEU A 114 -13.60 -6.23 -17.26
CA LEU A 114 -12.93 -7.09 -16.29
C LEU A 114 -12.09 -6.27 -15.30
N LEU A 115 -11.48 -5.18 -15.76
CA LEU A 115 -10.72 -4.29 -14.87
C LEU A 115 -11.64 -3.66 -13.82
N LYS A 116 -12.82 -3.19 -14.24
CA LYS A 116 -13.86 -2.64 -13.35
C LYS A 116 -14.30 -3.66 -12.32
N GLU A 117 -14.62 -4.89 -12.73
CA GLU A 117 -15.01 -5.97 -11.81
C GLU A 117 -13.93 -6.25 -10.77
N GLU A 118 -12.67 -6.33 -11.21
CA GLU A 118 -11.56 -6.64 -10.31
C GLU A 118 -11.24 -5.51 -9.33
N LEU A 119 -11.29 -4.26 -9.78
CA LEU A 119 -11.09 -3.10 -8.91
C LEU A 119 -12.20 -2.98 -7.86
N LEU A 120 -13.46 -3.22 -8.24
CA LEU A 120 -14.59 -3.25 -7.29
C LEU A 120 -14.42 -4.36 -6.25
N ARG A 121 -14.04 -5.58 -6.68
CA ARG A 121 -13.77 -6.69 -5.77
C ARG A 121 -12.69 -6.32 -4.76
N ARG A 122 -11.59 -5.68 -5.20
CA ARG A 122 -10.55 -5.22 -4.27
C ARG A 122 -11.03 -4.22 -3.23
N VAL A 123 -11.91 -3.29 -3.64
CA VAL A 123 -12.50 -2.31 -2.71
C VAL A 123 -13.34 -3.03 -1.66
N GLN A 124 -14.19 -3.96 -2.08
CA GLN A 124 -15.03 -4.78 -1.19
C GLN A 124 -14.19 -5.61 -0.21
N ASP A 125 -13.12 -6.25 -0.70
CA ASP A 125 -12.24 -7.08 0.11
C ASP A 125 -11.21 -6.25 0.93
N ASN A 126 -11.21 -4.92 0.80
CA ASN A 126 -10.27 -3.98 1.44
C ASN A 126 -8.78 -4.36 1.23
N LEU A 127 -8.42 -4.82 0.03
CA LEU A 127 -7.10 -5.38 -0.28
C LEU A 127 -6.12 -4.30 -0.77
N LYS A 128 -5.30 -3.78 0.15
CA LYS A 128 -4.17 -2.85 -0.11
C LYS A 128 -4.52 -1.79 -1.15
N LEU A 129 -5.52 -0.98 -0.82
CA LEU A 129 -6.10 -0.02 -1.74
C LEU A 129 -5.19 1.22 -1.90
N GLU A 130 -5.11 1.70 -3.14
CA GLU A 130 -4.40 2.92 -3.50
C GLU A 130 -5.38 3.94 -4.07
N PHE A 131 -5.05 5.23 -3.93
CA PHE A 131 -5.91 6.32 -4.43
C PHE A 131 -6.14 6.25 -5.95
N THR A 132 -5.13 5.78 -6.69
CA THR A 132 -5.19 5.55 -8.13
C THR A 132 -6.30 4.58 -8.52
N PHE A 133 -6.63 3.59 -7.67
CA PHE A 133 -7.68 2.62 -7.97
C PHE A 133 -9.05 3.28 -8.00
N PHE A 134 -9.31 4.16 -7.05
CA PHE A 134 -10.56 4.93 -7.03
C PHE A 134 -10.61 5.96 -8.16
N SER A 135 -9.47 6.52 -8.56
CA SER A 135 -9.39 7.40 -9.72
C SER A 135 -9.73 6.64 -11.02
N GLU A 136 -9.19 5.43 -11.19
CA GLU A 136 -9.52 4.56 -12.32
C GLU A 136 -10.99 4.13 -12.31
N LEU A 137 -11.53 3.75 -11.14
CA LEU A 137 -12.95 3.41 -11.01
C LEU A 137 -13.87 4.57 -11.36
N ARG A 138 -13.45 5.83 -11.15
CA ARG A 138 -14.23 7.01 -11.53
C ARG A 138 -14.44 7.10 -13.04
N GLU A 139 -13.44 6.72 -13.82
CA GLU A 139 -13.52 6.70 -15.28
C GLU A 139 -14.32 5.50 -15.80
N LEU A 140 -14.41 4.42 -15.02
CA LEU A 140 -15.07 3.16 -15.38
C LEU A 140 -16.53 3.06 -14.91
N LEU A 141 -16.98 3.95 -14.03
CA LEU A 141 -18.31 3.91 -13.41
C LEU A 141 -19.07 5.22 -13.64
N PRO A 142 -20.42 5.17 -13.73
CA PRO A 142 -21.24 6.35 -13.58
C PRO A 142 -20.94 7.08 -12.26
N GLU A 143 -20.94 8.41 -12.28
CA GLU A 143 -20.56 9.24 -11.12
C GLU A 143 -21.31 8.86 -9.84
N ALA A 144 -22.62 8.60 -9.93
CA ALA A 144 -23.43 8.19 -8.77
C ALA A 144 -22.97 6.86 -8.16
N GLN A 145 -22.60 5.88 -8.99
CA GLN A 145 -22.10 4.58 -8.52
C GLN A 145 -20.72 4.73 -7.89
N TRP A 146 -19.83 5.49 -8.54
CA TRP A 146 -18.50 5.77 -8.00
C TRP A 146 -18.57 6.47 -6.64
N LYS A 147 -19.43 7.50 -6.48
CA LYS A 147 -19.66 8.17 -5.20
C LYS A 147 -20.14 7.20 -4.13
N SER A 148 -21.10 6.34 -4.44
CA SER A 148 -21.59 5.31 -3.51
C SER A 148 -20.47 4.37 -3.02
N VAL A 149 -19.60 3.92 -3.93
CA VAL A 149 -18.45 3.06 -3.58
C VAL A 149 -17.47 3.80 -2.67
N VAL A 150 -17.20 5.07 -2.95
CA VAL A 150 -16.32 5.91 -2.13
C VAL A 150 -16.92 6.17 -0.75
N GLU A 151 -18.20 6.51 -0.67
CA GLU A 151 -18.90 6.73 0.61
C GLU A 151 -18.91 5.48 1.48
N GLU A 152 -19.21 4.32 0.90
CA GLU A 152 -19.16 3.03 1.58
C GLU A 152 -17.75 2.78 2.14
N TYR A 153 -16.70 2.98 1.33
CA TYR A 153 -15.32 2.82 1.78
C TYR A 153 -14.92 3.80 2.91
N ILE A 154 -15.34 5.06 2.81
CA ILE A 154 -15.08 6.08 3.84
C ILE A 154 -15.75 5.71 5.15
N SER A 155 -16.92 5.07 5.14
CA SER A 155 -17.64 4.67 6.35
C SER A 155 -16.94 3.57 7.16
N GLN A 156 -16.05 2.79 6.52
CA GLN A 156 -15.34 1.69 7.16
C GLN A 156 -14.30 2.20 8.17
N THR A 157 -14.30 1.64 9.38
CA THR A 157 -13.51 2.13 10.52
C THR A 157 -12.02 1.75 10.49
N GLY A 158 -11.64 0.75 9.67
CA GLY A 158 -10.26 0.24 9.54
C GLY A 158 -9.47 0.75 8.33
N SER A 159 -10.05 1.62 7.49
CA SER A 159 -9.43 2.06 6.24
C SER A 159 -8.32 3.11 6.43
N TYR A 160 -7.43 3.21 5.45
CA TYR A 160 -6.27 4.09 5.48
C TYR A 160 -6.69 5.57 5.55
N ARG A 161 -6.37 6.26 6.65
CA ARG A 161 -6.84 7.64 6.92
C ARG A 161 -6.47 8.64 5.82
N SER A 162 -5.23 8.62 5.35
CA SER A 162 -4.78 9.51 4.26
C SER A 162 -5.52 9.24 2.95
N LEU A 163 -5.89 7.99 2.69
CA LEU A 163 -6.70 7.63 1.53
C LEU A 163 -8.14 8.14 1.71
N ARG A 164 -8.75 7.93 2.88
CA ARG A 164 -10.09 8.45 3.20
C ARG A 164 -10.15 9.97 3.05
N MET A 165 -9.19 10.72 3.58
CA MET A 165 -9.18 12.19 3.43
C MET A 165 -9.13 12.62 1.97
N LYS A 166 -8.27 11.99 1.15
CA LYS A 166 -8.19 12.29 -0.29
C LYS A 166 -9.53 11.99 -0.98
N LEU A 167 -10.15 10.86 -0.65
CA LEU A 167 -11.45 10.48 -1.19
C LEU A 167 -12.58 11.43 -0.77
N CYS A 168 -12.61 11.85 0.50
CA CYS A 168 -13.53 12.91 0.94
C CYS A 168 -13.35 14.19 0.12
N GLY A 169 -12.09 14.57 -0.17
CA GLY A 169 -11.79 15.73 -1.03
C GLY A 169 -12.32 15.58 -2.45
N GLU A 170 -12.32 14.37 -3.02
CA GLU A 170 -12.86 14.11 -4.36
C GLU A 170 -14.40 14.15 -4.42
N ILE A 171 -15.08 13.80 -3.33
CA ILE A 171 -16.56 13.84 -3.25
C ILE A 171 -17.11 15.12 -2.61
N GLY A 172 -16.25 16.06 -2.21
CA GLY A 172 -16.65 17.34 -1.60
C GLY A 172 -17.09 17.24 -0.12
N GLU A 173 -16.69 16.19 0.58
CA GLU A 173 -17.05 15.91 1.97
C GLU A 173 -16.04 16.52 2.95
N GLU A 174 -15.92 17.86 2.94
CA GLU A 174 -14.90 18.58 3.71
C GLU A 174 -15.06 18.40 5.22
N ASN A 175 -16.30 18.32 5.71
CA ASN A 175 -16.58 18.06 7.13
C ASN A 175 -16.02 16.71 7.57
N LYS A 176 -16.09 15.67 6.73
CA LYS A 176 -15.49 14.36 7.04
C LYS A 176 -13.96 14.43 7.07
N ILE A 177 -13.33 15.30 6.27
CA ILE A 177 -11.88 15.54 6.36
C ILE A 177 -11.52 16.08 7.74
N LYS A 178 -12.28 17.10 8.20
CA LYS A 178 -12.13 17.71 9.52
C LYS A 178 -12.26 16.67 10.65
N GLU A 179 -13.33 15.88 10.63
CA GLU A 179 -13.54 14.80 11.62
C GLU A 179 -12.39 13.78 11.63
N ILE A 180 -11.89 13.38 10.45
CA ILE A 180 -10.78 12.42 10.36
C ILE A 180 -9.51 13.03 10.99
N ILE A 181 -9.15 14.26 10.64
CA ILE A 181 -7.90 14.87 11.14
C ILE A 181 -7.98 15.23 12.63
N GLU A 182 -9.13 15.68 13.14
CA GLU A 182 -9.36 15.92 14.57
C GLU A 182 -9.12 14.66 15.37
N LYS A 183 -9.73 13.54 14.96
CA LYS A 183 -9.53 12.25 15.63
C LYS A 183 -8.06 11.80 15.57
N GLN A 184 -7.32 12.14 14.51
CA GLN A 184 -5.89 11.81 14.44
C GLN A 184 -5.06 12.65 15.39
N VAL A 185 -5.36 13.95 15.48
CA VAL A 185 -4.72 14.87 16.42
C VAL A 185 -4.99 14.44 17.86
N GLU A 186 -6.22 14.07 18.21
CA GLU A 186 -6.57 13.58 19.55
C GLU A 186 -5.82 12.30 19.91
N ASN A 187 -5.82 11.30 19.02
CA ASN A 187 -5.10 10.03 19.23
C ASN A 187 -3.59 10.25 19.35
N PHE A 188 -3.02 11.14 18.53
CA PHE A 188 -1.61 11.47 18.59
C PHE A 188 -1.27 12.18 19.91
N ALA A 189 -2.09 13.14 20.33
CA ALA A 189 -1.88 13.86 21.59
C ALA A 189 -1.92 12.91 22.80
N GLY A 190 -2.82 11.94 22.80
CA GLY A 190 -2.90 10.90 23.85
C GLY A 190 -1.72 9.91 23.88
N SER A 191 -0.99 9.77 22.77
CA SER A 191 0.15 8.83 22.60
C SER A 191 1.49 9.53 22.39
N PHE A 192 1.57 10.85 22.61
CA PHE A 192 2.77 11.63 22.35
C PHE A 192 3.96 11.15 23.19
N CYS A 193 5.13 10.98 22.54
CA CYS A 193 6.35 10.36 23.09
C CYS A 193 6.23 8.87 23.45
N ASP A 194 5.16 8.18 23.04
CA ASP A 194 5.18 6.72 22.98
C ASP A 194 6.15 6.28 21.88
N LYS A 195 7.14 5.45 22.25
CA LYS A 195 8.14 4.90 21.33
C LYS A 195 7.51 4.03 20.23
N TYR A 196 6.25 3.62 20.40
CA TYR A 196 5.50 2.82 19.45
C TYR A 196 4.51 3.64 18.59
N SER A 197 4.45 4.97 18.76
CA SER A 197 3.61 5.82 17.93
C SER A 197 4.16 5.88 16.50
N SER A 198 3.44 5.25 15.58
CA SER A 198 3.76 5.19 14.14
C SER A 198 3.04 6.28 13.32
N VAL A 199 2.37 7.21 13.99
CA VAL A 199 1.53 8.22 13.34
C VAL A 199 2.38 9.41 12.89
N ASP A 200 2.58 9.53 11.59
CA ASP A 200 3.10 10.75 10.97
C ASP A 200 2.01 11.83 10.91
N ILE A 201 1.74 12.45 12.07
CA ILE A 201 0.70 13.47 12.22
C ILE A 201 0.99 14.72 11.39
N ALA A 202 2.28 15.07 11.20
CA ALA A 202 2.67 16.25 10.45
C ALA A 202 2.27 16.12 8.98
N SER A 203 2.57 14.98 8.34
CA SER A 203 2.13 14.71 6.97
C SER A 203 0.60 14.67 6.83
N GLN A 204 -0.11 14.20 7.85
CA GLN A 204 -1.58 14.20 7.83
C GLN A 204 -2.17 15.60 7.93
N LEU A 205 -1.63 16.46 8.80
CA LEU A 205 -2.02 17.87 8.91
C LEU A 205 -1.74 18.62 7.60
N ALA A 206 -0.56 18.41 7.00
CA ALA A 206 -0.21 19.01 5.72
C ALA A 206 -1.12 18.54 4.57
N LEU A 207 -1.55 17.27 4.59
CA LEU A 207 -2.53 16.75 3.63
C LEU A 207 -3.91 17.40 3.83
N ALA A 208 -4.39 17.47 5.08
CA ALA A 208 -5.68 18.10 5.39
C ALA A 208 -5.69 19.57 4.98
N GLU A 209 -4.62 20.31 5.26
CA GLU A 209 -4.40 21.69 4.83
C GLU A 209 -4.52 21.84 3.31
N LYS A 210 -3.85 20.96 2.55
CA LYS A 210 -3.93 20.97 1.09
C LYS A 210 -5.35 20.74 0.58
N LEU A 211 -6.09 19.83 1.20
CA LEU A 211 -7.45 19.47 0.78
C LEU A 211 -8.49 20.53 1.16
N LEU A 212 -8.32 21.18 2.32
CA LEU A 212 -9.22 22.21 2.83
C LEU A 212 -8.88 23.62 2.35
N LYS A 213 -7.77 23.81 1.63
CA LYS A 213 -7.26 25.13 1.20
C LYS A 213 -8.30 26.06 0.56
N LYS A 214 -9.30 25.52 -0.13
CA LYS A 214 -10.34 26.34 -0.80
C LYS A 214 -11.47 26.77 0.13
N THR A 215 -11.77 25.98 1.15
CA THR A 215 -12.95 26.17 2.01
C THR A 215 -12.58 26.68 3.40
N ASP A 216 -11.48 26.18 3.96
CA ASP A 216 -11.00 26.56 5.28
C ASP A 216 -9.46 26.47 5.36
N PRO A 217 -8.74 27.43 4.76
CA PRO A 217 -7.29 27.38 4.53
C PRO A 217 -6.43 27.48 5.78
N GLU A 218 -6.98 27.70 6.97
CA GLU A 218 -6.18 27.78 8.20
C GLU A 218 -6.60 26.74 9.24
N TYR A 219 -7.61 25.92 8.93
CA TYR A 219 -8.16 24.95 9.88
C TYR A 219 -7.12 23.94 10.36
N ALA A 220 -6.44 23.26 9.44
CA ALA A 220 -5.50 22.20 9.79
C ALA A 220 -4.28 22.76 10.52
N LYS A 221 -3.77 23.93 10.10
CA LYS A 221 -2.70 24.64 10.81
C LYS A 221 -3.12 25.05 12.22
N ASN A 222 -4.31 25.61 12.40
CA ASN A 222 -4.81 26.01 13.70
C ASN A 222 -5.01 24.80 14.62
N LEU A 223 -5.57 23.70 14.10
CA LEU A 223 -5.70 22.44 14.82
C LEU A 223 -4.34 21.91 15.28
N GLY A 224 -3.34 21.89 14.39
CA GLY A 224 -1.96 21.49 14.72
C GLY A 224 -1.31 22.40 15.77
N LYS A 225 -1.50 23.72 15.68
CA LYS A 225 -1.03 24.67 16.71
C LYS A 225 -1.68 24.42 18.06
N GLN A 226 -2.99 24.15 18.10
CA GLN A 226 -3.72 23.83 19.34
C GLN A 226 -3.27 22.50 19.96
N MET A 227 -2.99 21.49 19.13
CA MET A 227 -2.40 20.22 19.57
C MET A 227 -1.07 20.47 20.29
N VAL A 228 -0.16 21.25 19.68
CA VAL A 228 1.14 21.58 20.27
C VAL A 228 0.97 22.33 21.59
N LYS A 229 0.10 23.34 21.65
CA LYS A 229 -0.19 24.08 22.90
C LYS A 229 -0.73 23.16 24.00
N THR A 230 -1.57 22.19 23.63
CA THR A 230 -2.12 21.20 24.56
C THR A 230 -1.03 20.29 25.12
N LEU A 231 -0.15 19.76 24.26
CA LEU A 231 0.99 18.95 24.68
C LEU A 231 1.94 19.72 25.59
N LEU A 232 2.15 21.01 25.31
CA LEU A 232 2.98 21.90 26.12
C LEU A 232 2.35 22.29 27.45
N ARG A 233 1.11 21.88 27.80
CA ARG A 233 0.62 22.04 29.17
C ARG A 233 1.54 21.34 30.18
N ASN A 234 2.12 20.21 29.79
CA ASN A 234 3.13 19.52 30.58
C ASN A 234 4.56 19.93 30.17
N PRO A 235 5.50 20.02 31.13
CA PRO A 235 6.91 20.20 30.82
C PRO A 235 7.51 18.89 30.27
N TRP A 236 8.31 19.01 29.21
CA TRP A 236 9.00 17.89 28.58
C TRP A 236 10.52 17.96 28.77
N LYS A 237 11.19 16.83 28.53
CA LYS A 237 12.66 16.80 28.35
C LYS A 237 13.02 17.32 26.95
N ARG A 238 14.30 17.64 26.73
CA ARG A 238 14.82 18.17 25.46
C ARG A 238 14.36 17.38 24.23
N GLY A 239 14.45 16.04 24.26
CA GLY A 239 14.00 15.20 23.14
C GLY A 239 12.50 15.32 22.81
N GLY A 240 11.65 15.61 23.80
CA GLY A 240 10.22 15.88 23.55
C GLY A 240 10.00 17.22 22.84
N TYR A 241 10.77 18.26 23.19
CA TYR A 241 10.75 19.51 22.44
C TYR A 241 11.31 19.34 21.03
N GLU A 242 12.40 18.59 20.85
CA GLU A 242 12.95 18.29 19.53
C GLU A 242 11.90 17.61 18.63
N ALA A 243 11.18 16.61 19.16
CA ALA A 243 10.08 15.96 18.46
C ALA A 243 8.95 16.93 18.09
N LEU A 244 8.53 17.79 19.02
CA LEU A 244 7.53 18.85 18.74
C LEU A 244 8.00 19.79 17.64
N ARG A 245 9.28 20.19 17.65
CA ARG A 245 9.85 21.06 16.62
C ARG A 245 9.76 20.41 15.24
N GLN A 246 10.12 19.14 15.14
CA GLN A 246 10.04 18.39 13.89
C GLN A 246 8.60 18.31 13.37
N ILE A 247 7.63 18.08 14.26
CA ILE A 247 6.20 18.08 13.89
C ILE A 247 5.78 19.46 13.38
N ILE A 248 6.10 20.54 14.10
CA ILE A 248 5.76 21.92 13.71
C ILE A 248 6.33 22.25 12.32
N ASN A 249 7.60 21.92 12.09
CA ASN A 249 8.26 22.12 10.79
C ASN A 249 7.59 21.33 9.65
N GLY A 250 6.90 20.23 9.98
CA GLY A 250 6.29 19.35 8.98
C GLY A 250 4.93 19.82 8.48
N PHE A 251 4.20 20.67 9.22
CA PHE A 251 2.88 21.17 8.80
C PHE A 251 2.79 22.70 8.67
N LEU A 252 3.77 23.47 9.15
CA LEU A 252 3.84 24.93 8.94
C LEU A 252 4.93 25.29 7.92
N SER A 253 4.75 26.43 7.25
CA SER A 253 5.85 27.02 6.46
C SER A 253 6.99 27.51 7.35
N ALA A 254 8.14 27.83 6.77
CA ALA A 254 9.31 28.27 7.52
C ALA A 254 9.06 29.59 8.31
N SER A 255 8.33 30.55 7.72
CA SER A 255 7.97 31.80 8.39
C SER A 255 6.98 31.56 9.53
N GLU A 256 5.91 30.82 9.28
CA GLU A 256 4.90 30.50 10.30
C GLU A 256 5.49 29.68 11.46
N THR A 257 6.39 28.76 11.14
CA THR A 257 7.16 28.00 12.13
C THR A 257 7.93 28.93 13.04
N LYS A 258 8.71 29.86 12.45
CA LYS A 258 9.53 30.80 13.23
C LYS A 258 8.65 31.63 14.16
N GLU A 259 7.60 32.24 13.64
CA GLU A 259 6.66 33.05 14.41
C GLU A 259 6.01 32.25 15.54
N PHE A 260 5.56 31.03 15.24
CA PHE A 260 4.90 30.17 16.22
C PHE A 260 5.85 29.69 17.31
N LEU A 261 7.09 29.30 16.97
CA LEU A 261 8.10 28.92 17.97
C LEU A 261 8.48 30.10 18.88
N GLU A 262 8.58 31.32 18.33
CA GLU A 262 8.80 32.53 19.11
C GLU A 262 7.64 32.85 20.06
N GLU A 263 6.39 32.68 19.60
CA GLU A 263 5.18 32.79 20.44
C GLU A 263 5.23 31.79 21.61
N LEU A 264 5.56 30.53 21.33
CA LEU A 264 5.65 29.48 22.34
C LEU A 264 6.75 29.78 23.38
N VAL A 265 7.93 30.24 22.95
CA VAL A 265 9.02 30.63 23.86
C VAL A 265 8.62 31.80 24.77
N LYS A 266 7.91 32.80 24.24
CA LYS A 266 7.39 33.93 25.03
C LYS A 266 6.34 33.48 26.05
N THR A 267 5.50 32.51 25.68
CA THR A 267 4.43 31.98 26.53
C THR A 267 4.97 31.16 27.71
N TYR A 268 6.09 30.47 27.54
CA TYR A 268 6.68 29.60 28.56
C TYR A 268 8.12 30.03 28.94
N PRO A 269 8.30 31.22 29.56
CA PRO A 269 9.62 31.81 29.76
C PRO A 269 10.51 31.03 30.74
N THR A 270 9.95 30.18 31.60
CA THR A 270 10.73 29.42 32.59
C THR A 270 11.28 28.09 32.04
N ARG A 271 10.92 27.68 30.82
CA ARG A 271 11.29 26.37 30.26
C ARG A 271 12.60 26.42 29.48
N GLN A 272 13.73 26.36 30.19
CA GLN A 272 15.08 26.48 29.59
C GLN A 272 15.32 25.53 28.40
N ALA A 273 15.04 24.24 28.55
CA ALA A 273 15.24 23.25 27.48
C ALA A 273 14.39 23.53 26.23
N MET A 274 13.20 24.09 26.40
CA MET A 274 12.33 24.51 25.30
C MET A 274 12.90 25.74 24.60
N ARG A 275 13.45 26.72 25.34
CA ARG A 275 14.10 27.89 24.75
C ARG A 275 15.34 27.53 23.95
N GLU A 276 16.12 26.57 24.42
CA GLU A 276 17.30 26.09 23.71
C GLU A 276 16.92 25.39 22.40
N GLU A 277 15.80 24.66 22.39
CA GLU A 277 15.34 23.93 21.21
C GLU A 277 14.56 24.82 20.24
N PHE A 278 13.58 25.59 20.71
CA PHE A 278 12.70 26.41 19.87
C PHE A 278 13.27 27.80 19.57
N GLY A 279 14.13 28.31 20.44
CA GLY A 279 14.82 29.57 20.20
C GLY A 279 15.73 29.43 18.99
N CYS A 280 15.50 30.25 17.96
CA CYS A 280 16.53 30.51 16.96
C CYS A 280 17.81 30.90 17.72
N ARG A 281 18.89 30.14 17.59
CA ARG A 281 20.22 30.63 17.96
C ARG A 281 20.35 31.99 17.29
N ARG A 282 20.40 33.07 18.08
CA ARG A 282 20.93 34.33 17.57
C ARG A 282 22.30 34.00 16.99
N SER A 283 22.44 34.29 15.72
CA SER A 283 23.69 34.57 15.05
C SER A 283 24.65 35.30 16.01
N GLU A 284 25.92 34.93 15.94
CA GLU A 284 27.07 35.72 16.37
C GLU A 284 27.16 36.03 17.88
N ARG A 285 27.82 35.14 18.62
CA ARG A 285 28.82 35.63 19.57
C ARG A 285 30.09 35.93 18.79
N THR A 286 30.21 37.17 18.36
CA THR A 286 31.47 37.87 18.18
C THR A 286 32.38 37.52 19.36
N ARG A 287 33.35 36.64 19.13
CA ARG A 287 34.54 36.53 19.98
C ARG A 287 35.37 37.77 19.68
N ARG A 288 35.20 38.80 20.50
CA ARG A 288 36.30 39.70 20.84
C ARG A 288 36.91 39.20 22.14
#